data_AF-K1XTQ6-F1
#
_entry.id   AF-K1XTQ6-F1
#
_cell.length_a   1.000
_cell.length_b   1.000
_cell.length_c   1.000
_cell.angle_alpha   90.00
_cell.angle_beta   90.00
_cell.angle_gamma   90.00
#
_symmetry.space_group_name_H-M   'P 1'
#
loop_
_entity.id
_entity.type
_entity.pdbx_description
1 polymer ?
#
loop_
_entity_poly.entity_id
_entity_poly.type
_entity_poly.pdbx_seq_one_letter_code
_entity_poly.pdbx_strand_id
1 'polypeptide(L)'
;MIFLSADYSQIDLRVLAHYSGDTALAGAFLAGEDIHARTAAEIFGVSPLLVTSEMRRVAKSINFGIVYGMSSFGLANQLDIGRKEAQRFIERYFALYTGVQRFMEEIVAKARICGYVTTLLGRRRSIPEINSKNKVQREFSERTAINTPIQGTAADIIKLAMIECRRALTVKGLMARMLLQIHDELVFEMPEEEVDTATPIIRAAMENAIKLDVPLTVNLQVGRNLAK
;
A
#
# COMPACT_ATOMS: atom_id res chain seq x y z
N MET A 1 -10.79 -27.23 -14.04
CA MET A 1 -10.29 -26.42 -12.92
C MET A 1 -9.53 -25.24 -13.49
N ILE A 2 -9.85 -24.05 -13.00
CA ILE A 2 -9.27 -22.77 -13.45
C ILE A 2 -8.85 -21.95 -12.23
N PHE A 3 -7.83 -21.11 -12.39
CA PHE A 3 -7.34 -20.25 -11.34
C PHE A 3 -7.86 -18.83 -11.50
N LEU A 4 -8.18 -18.19 -10.37
CA LEU A 4 -8.46 -16.77 -10.28
C LEU A 4 -7.42 -16.14 -9.34
N SER A 5 -6.68 -15.17 -9.85
CA SER A 5 -5.81 -14.28 -9.09
C SER A 5 -6.58 -13.01 -8.78
N ALA A 6 -6.57 -12.59 -7.51
CA ALA A 6 -7.21 -11.39 -7.02
C ALA A 6 -6.24 -10.55 -6.19
N ASP A 7 -5.77 -9.44 -6.76
CA ASP A 7 -4.70 -8.61 -6.23
C ASP A 7 -5.20 -7.22 -5.83
N TYR A 8 -4.90 -6.75 -4.62
CA TYR A 8 -5.25 -5.37 -4.26
C TYR A 8 -4.39 -4.34 -5.00
N SER A 9 -5.05 -3.41 -5.67
CA SER A 9 -4.34 -2.34 -6.37
C SER A 9 -3.80 -1.30 -5.38
N GLN A 10 -2.47 -1.33 -5.16
CA GLN A 10 -1.71 -0.35 -4.37
C GLN A 10 -2.23 -0.18 -2.93
N ILE A 11 -2.52 -1.29 -2.24
CA ILE A 11 -3.13 -1.26 -0.89
C ILE A 11 -2.35 -0.40 0.11
N ASP A 12 -1.02 -0.47 0.11
CA ASP A 12 -0.19 0.32 1.03
C ASP A 12 -0.38 1.83 0.85
N LEU A 13 -0.52 2.31 -0.39
CA LEU A 13 -0.74 3.73 -0.68
C LEU A 13 -2.17 4.16 -0.35
N ARG A 14 -3.15 3.26 -0.50
CA ARG A 14 -4.54 3.52 -0.06
C ARG A 14 -4.64 3.63 1.46
N VAL A 15 -3.94 2.74 2.17
CA VAL A 15 -3.81 2.80 3.63
C VAL A 15 -3.08 4.08 4.05
N LEU A 16 -2.01 4.47 3.36
CA LEU A 16 -1.32 5.73 3.62
C LEU A 16 -2.25 6.93 3.42
N ALA A 17 -3.06 6.95 2.35
CA ALA A 17 -4.03 8.02 2.10
C ALA A 17 -5.03 8.15 3.27
N HIS A 18 -5.53 7.03 3.78
CA HIS A 18 -6.41 7.01 4.94
C HIS A 18 -5.73 7.53 6.22
N TYR A 19 -4.54 7.04 6.56
CA TYR A 19 -3.83 7.49 7.77
C TYR A 19 -3.42 8.95 7.73
N SER A 20 -2.99 9.43 6.55
CA SER A 20 -2.52 10.80 6.38
C SER A 20 -3.64 11.83 6.32
N GLY A 21 -4.84 11.40 5.91
CA GLY A 21 -5.92 12.30 5.54
C GLY A 21 -5.51 13.29 4.45
N ASP A 22 -4.52 12.92 3.63
CA ASP A 22 -3.97 13.80 2.61
C ASP A 22 -4.97 13.94 1.45
N THR A 23 -5.46 15.15 1.24
CA THR A 23 -6.53 15.44 0.27
C THR A 23 -6.07 15.29 -1.18
N ALA A 24 -4.78 15.55 -1.47
CA ALA A 24 -4.24 15.40 -2.81
C ALA A 24 -4.09 13.91 -3.17
N LEU A 25 -3.56 13.10 -2.25
CA LEU A 25 -3.43 11.66 -2.43
C LEU A 25 -4.80 10.96 -2.48
N ALA A 26 -5.70 11.31 -1.56
CA ALA A 26 -7.05 10.76 -1.55
C ALA A 26 -7.83 11.16 -2.81
N GLY A 27 -7.74 12.44 -3.22
CA GLY A 27 -8.36 12.94 -4.44
C GLY A 27 -7.89 12.20 -5.70
N ALA A 28 -6.59 11.90 -5.79
CA ALA A 28 -6.04 11.13 -6.91
C ALA A 28 -6.63 9.71 -6.99
N PHE A 29 -6.78 9.02 -5.85
CA PHE A 29 -7.42 7.70 -5.82
C PHE A 29 -8.91 7.76 -6.19
N LEU A 30 -9.64 8.76 -5.69
CA LEU A 30 -11.07 8.95 -5.95
C LEU A 30 -11.33 9.31 -7.42
N ALA A 31 -10.41 10.03 -8.06
CA ALA A 31 -10.46 10.36 -9.48
C ALA A 31 -10.02 9.20 -10.40
N GLY A 32 -9.56 8.07 -9.83
CA GLY A 32 -9.04 6.94 -10.62
C GLY A 32 -7.72 7.26 -11.35
N GLU A 33 -6.96 8.24 -10.86
CA GLU A 33 -5.70 8.64 -11.46
C GLU A 33 -4.58 7.63 -11.19
N ASP A 34 -3.61 7.58 -12.11
CA ASP A 34 -2.35 6.87 -11.85
C ASP A 34 -1.49 7.68 -10.87
N ILE A 35 -1.50 7.27 -9.61
CA ILE A 35 -0.76 7.91 -8.50
C ILE A 35 0.74 8.05 -8.82
N HIS A 36 1.33 7.07 -9.50
CA HIS A 36 2.75 7.14 -9.84
C HIS A 36 3.00 8.18 -10.94
N ALA A 37 2.14 8.26 -11.95
CA ALA A 37 2.26 9.27 -12.98
C ALA A 37 1.99 10.68 -12.44
N ARG A 38 1.00 10.84 -11.54
CA ARG A 38 0.74 12.10 -10.85
C ARG A 38 1.94 12.55 -10.03
N THR A 39 2.49 11.66 -9.19
CA THR A 39 3.71 11.96 -8.43
C THR A 39 4.86 12.30 -9.39
N ALA A 40 5.01 11.58 -10.51
CA ALA A 40 6.06 11.85 -11.50
C ALA A 40 5.97 13.26 -12.08
N ALA A 41 4.78 13.69 -12.51
CA ALA A 41 4.56 15.03 -13.04
C ALA A 41 5.08 16.11 -12.07
N GLU A 42 4.76 15.97 -10.79
CA GLU A 42 5.16 16.91 -9.75
C GLU A 42 6.66 16.86 -9.43
N ILE A 43 7.22 15.67 -9.15
CA ILE A 43 8.63 15.57 -8.76
C ILE A 43 9.57 16.02 -9.89
N PHE A 44 9.20 15.78 -11.15
CA PHE A 44 9.97 16.21 -12.32
C PHE A 44 9.59 17.62 -12.79
N GLY A 45 8.47 18.17 -12.34
CA GLY A 45 7.98 19.50 -12.74
C GLY A 45 7.60 19.55 -14.22
N VAL A 46 6.95 18.50 -14.72
CA VAL A 46 6.52 18.36 -16.12
C VAL A 46 5.00 18.22 -16.20
N SER A 47 4.43 18.61 -17.34
CA SER A 47 3.00 18.36 -17.60
C SER A 47 2.71 16.85 -17.51
N PRO A 48 1.53 16.42 -17.00
CA PRO A 48 1.13 15.01 -16.97
C PRO A 48 1.25 14.30 -18.32
N LEU A 49 1.04 15.02 -19.43
CA LEU A 49 1.17 14.50 -20.80
C LEU A 49 2.61 14.19 -21.22
N LEU A 50 3.60 14.72 -20.49
CA LEU A 50 5.04 14.54 -20.75
C LEU A 50 5.68 13.51 -19.81
N VAL A 51 4.89 12.88 -18.93
CA VAL A 51 5.40 11.85 -18.01
C VAL A 51 5.78 10.61 -18.81
N THR A 52 7.07 10.27 -18.77
CA THR A 52 7.60 9.05 -19.39
C THR A 52 7.44 7.84 -18.48
N SER A 53 7.53 6.64 -19.04
CA SER A 53 7.53 5.39 -18.26
C SER A 53 8.67 5.33 -17.24
N GLU A 54 9.83 5.94 -17.55
CA GLU A 54 10.97 6.01 -16.64
C GLU A 54 10.67 6.96 -15.47
N MET A 55 10.12 8.14 -15.74
CA MET A 55 9.69 9.07 -14.68
C MET A 55 8.66 8.43 -13.75
N ARG A 56 7.69 7.71 -14.33
CA ARG A 56 6.71 6.93 -13.57
C ARG A 56 7.36 5.84 -12.71
N ARG A 57 8.39 5.15 -13.23
CA ARG A 57 9.14 4.12 -12.48
C ARG A 57 9.87 4.73 -11.28
N VAL A 58 10.53 5.87 -11.48
CA VAL A 58 11.20 6.63 -10.41
C VAL A 58 10.19 7.07 -9.35
N ALA A 59 9.07 7.67 -9.76
CA ALA A 59 8.00 8.08 -8.84
C ALA A 59 7.39 6.90 -8.08
N LYS A 60 7.25 5.73 -8.72
CA LYS A 60 6.85 4.49 -8.06
C LYS A 60 7.83 4.11 -6.96
N SER A 61 9.14 4.12 -7.24
CA SER A 61 10.16 3.86 -6.23
C SER A 61 10.12 4.86 -5.07
N ILE A 62 9.86 6.14 -5.34
CA ILE A 62 9.70 7.17 -4.29
C ILE A 62 8.45 6.90 -3.45
N ASN A 63 7.27 6.70 -4.06
CA ASN A 63 6.02 6.41 -3.34
C ASN A 63 6.20 5.24 -2.36
N PHE A 64 6.79 4.13 -2.83
CA PHE A 64 7.07 2.99 -1.96
C PHE A 64 8.16 3.30 -0.94
N GLY A 65 9.26 3.95 -1.33
CA GLY A 65 10.33 4.34 -0.42
C GLY A 65 9.83 5.16 0.76
N ILE A 66 8.94 6.13 0.52
CA ILE A 66 8.34 6.96 1.57
C ILE A 66 7.46 6.14 2.52
N VAL A 67 6.67 5.17 2.02
CA VAL A 67 5.92 4.22 2.85
C VAL A 67 6.83 3.43 3.81
N TYR A 68 8.10 3.21 3.44
CA TYR A 68 9.11 2.56 4.26
C TYR A 68 9.96 3.52 5.11
N GLY A 69 9.66 4.82 5.11
CA GLY A 69 10.45 5.83 5.82
C GLY A 69 11.87 6.00 5.25
N MET A 70 12.04 5.78 3.95
CA MET A 70 13.35 5.88 3.29
C MET A 70 13.93 7.29 3.40
N SER A 71 15.23 7.38 3.69
CA SER A 71 15.96 8.64 3.71
C SER A 71 16.44 9.05 2.31
N SER A 72 16.83 10.32 2.14
CA SER A 72 17.45 10.78 0.88
C SER A 72 18.71 10.01 0.50
N PHE A 73 19.45 9.46 1.48
CA PHE A 73 20.57 8.56 1.21
C PHE A 73 20.11 7.21 0.64
N GLY A 74 19.08 6.60 1.24
CA GLY A 74 18.51 5.35 0.72
C GLY A 74 17.94 5.51 -0.69
N LEU A 75 17.24 6.62 -0.92
CA LEU A 75 16.66 6.92 -2.23
C LEU A 75 17.72 7.18 -3.30
N ALA A 76 18.79 7.92 -2.95
CA ALA A 76 19.91 8.16 -3.85
C ALA A 76 20.55 6.86 -4.35
N ASN A 77 20.78 5.92 -3.43
CA ASN A 77 21.36 4.61 -3.78
C ASN A 77 20.41 3.76 -4.63
N GLN A 78 19.10 3.79 -4.33
CA GLN A 78 18.13 3.00 -5.08
C GLN A 78 17.93 3.49 -6.52
N LEU A 79 17.99 4.81 -6.74
CA LEU A 79 17.79 5.42 -8.04
C LEU A 79 19.10 5.68 -8.81
N ASP A 80 20.25 5.42 -8.20
CA ASP A 80 21.58 5.75 -8.73
C ASP A 80 21.70 7.25 -9.10
N ILE A 81 21.29 8.12 -8.18
CA ILE A 81 21.29 9.58 -8.34
C ILE A 81 22.06 10.31 -7.23
N GLY A 82 22.36 11.58 -7.46
CA GLY A 82 23.00 12.42 -6.44
C GLY A 82 22.10 12.64 -5.21
N ARG A 83 22.69 12.65 -4.01
CA ARG A 83 21.95 12.88 -2.75
C ARG A 83 21.14 14.17 -2.73
N LYS A 84 21.65 15.25 -3.33
CA LYS A 84 20.93 16.54 -3.44
C LYS A 84 19.68 16.41 -4.29
N GLU A 85 19.73 15.60 -5.35
CA GLU A 85 18.59 15.36 -6.22
C GLU A 85 17.54 14.47 -5.54
N ALA A 86 17.96 13.39 -4.88
CA ALA A 86 17.08 12.57 -4.07
C ALA A 86 16.36 13.39 -2.99
N GLN A 87 17.09 14.29 -2.32
CA GLN A 87 16.52 15.21 -1.33
C GLN A 87 15.46 16.14 -1.96
N ARG A 88 15.75 16.72 -3.13
CA ARG A 88 14.80 17.56 -3.87
C ARG A 88 13.52 16.80 -4.26
N PHE A 89 13.64 15.52 -4.65
CA PHE A 89 12.47 14.69 -4.94
C PHE A 89 11.61 14.43 -3.70
N ILE A 90 12.23 14.17 -2.56
CA ILE A 90 11.51 13.99 -1.28
C ILE A 90 10.80 15.30 -0.88
N GLU A 91 11.46 16.45 -1.03
CA GLU A 91 10.88 17.75 -0.72
C GLU A 91 9.66 18.07 -1.61
N ARG A 92 9.76 17.83 -2.93
CA ARG A 92 8.63 17.98 -3.85
C ARG A 92 7.49 17.02 -3.52
N TYR A 93 7.81 15.79 -3.16
CA TYR A 93 6.82 14.80 -2.75
C TYR A 93 6.03 15.28 -1.52
N PHE A 94 6.70 15.78 -0.48
CA PHE A 94 6.02 16.27 0.71
C PHE A 94 5.32 17.61 0.51
N ALA A 95 5.79 18.44 -0.42
CA ALA A 95 5.05 19.63 -0.84
C ALA A 95 3.72 19.27 -1.54
N LEU A 96 3.69 18.17 -2.30
CA LEU A 96 2.47 17.65 -2.92
C LEU A 96 1.54 16.99 -1.90
N TYR A 97 2.11 16.14 -1.04
CA TYR A 97 1.37 15.31 -0.08
C TYR A 97 1.69 15.74 1.36
N THR A 98 1.28 16.96 1.71
CA THR A 98 1.56 17.57 3.02
C THR A 98 1.00 16.77 4.20
N GLY A 99 -0.15 16.12 4.03
CA GLY A 99 -0.75 15.25 5.04
C GLY A 99 0.09 14.01 5.31
N VAL A 100 0.79 13.49 4.30
CA VAL A 100 1.72 12.35 4.46
C VAL A 100 2.90 12.75 5.35
N GLN A 101 3.50 13.92 5.12
CA GLN A 101 4.59 14.41 5.97
C GLN A 101 4.13 14.54 7.42
N ARG A 102 2.99 15.20 7.64
CA ARG A 102 2.40 15.39 8.98
C ARG A 102 2.19 14.05 9.69
N PHE A 103 1.58 13.07 9.01
CA PHE A 103 1.37 11.73 9.57
C PHE A 103 2.68 11.06 10.00
N MET A 104 3.73 11.13 9.17
CA MET A 104 5.02 10.51 9.48
C MET A 104 5.67 11.15 10.72
N GLU A 105 5.55 12.45 10.88
CA GLU A 105 6.05 13.17 12.07
C GLU A 105 5.25 12.80 13.33
N GLU A 106 3.92 12.79 13.23
CA GLU A 106 3.01 12.48 14.33
C GLU A 106 3.16 11.03 14.82
N ILE A 107 3.26 10.06 13.92
CA ILE A 107 3.37 8.64 14.31
C ILE A 107 4.70 8.36 15.01
N VAL A 108 5.79 9.00 14.59
CA VAL A 108 7.09 8.90 15.27
C VAL A 108 7.03 9.55 16.65
N ALA A 109 6.42 10.75 16.76
CA ALA A 109 6.24 11.42 18.05
C ALA A 109 5.41 10.56 19.02
N LYS A 110 4.31 9.97 18.54
CA LYS A 110 3.47 9.04 19.31
C LYS A 110 4.25 7.79 19.72
N ALA A 111 5.04 7.22 18.82
CA ALA A 111 5.87 6.05 19.13
C ALA A 111 6.90 6.36 20.22
N ARG A 112 7.51 7.55 20.24
CA ARG A 112 8.46 7.97 21.27
C ARG A 112 7.84 8.08 22.67
N ILE A 113 6.57 8.50 22.75
CA ILE A 113 5.82 8.63 24.00
C ILE A 113 5.33 7.26 24.48
N CYS A 114 4.71 6.49 23.59
CA CYS A 114 4.02 5.25 23.95
C CYS A 114 4.92 4.01 23.95
N GLY A 115 6.04 4.03 23.22
CA GLY A 115 6.91 2.88 23.00
C GLY A 115 6.35 1.83 22.04
N TYR A 116 5.23 2.12 21.35
CA TYR A 116 4.62 1.23 20.35
C TYR A 116 3.79 2.01 19.34
N VAL A 117 3.45 1.36 18.22
CA VAL A 117 2.47 1.82 17.22
C VAL A 117 1.40 0.76 16.99
N THR A 118 0.29 1.13 16.36
CA THR A 118 -0.84 0.23 16.11
C THR A 118 -1.32 0.27 14.67
N THR A 119 -1.89 -0.82 14.19
CA THR A 119 -2.70 -0.85 12.95
C THR A 119 -4.09 -0.27 13.20
N LEU A 120 -4.91 -0.13 12.15
CA LEU A 120 -6.29 0.37 12.27
C LEU A 120 -7.15 -0.52 13.16
N LEU A 121 -6.88 -1.84 13.13
CA LEU A 121 -7.59 -2.82 13.95
C LEU A 121 -6.95 -3.03 15.33
N GLY A 122 -6.03 -2.14 15.73
CA GLY A 122 -5.46 -2.13 17.08
C GLY A 122 -4.31 -3.13 17.31
N ARG A 123 -3.84 -3.85 16.29
CA ARG A 123 -2.67 -4.73 16.42
C ARG A 123 -1.42 -3.90 16.74
N ARG A 124 -0.76 -4.21 17.86
CA ARG A 124 0.37 -3.41 18.38
C ARG A 124 1.71 -3.98 17.94
N ARG A 125 2.67 -3.09 17.68
CA ARG A 125 4.09 -3.42 17.59
C ARG A 125 4.89 -2.54 18.54
N SER A 126 5.56 -3.17 19.50
CA SER A 126 6.49 -2.49 20.40
C SER A 126 7.73 -2.01 19.64
N ILE A 127 8.21 -0.82 19.98
CA ILE A 127 9.40 -0.20 19.41
C ILE A 127 10.28 0.30 20.56
N PRO A 128 10.93 -0.61 21.31
CA PRO A 128 11.68 -0.25 22.52
C PRO A 128 12.83 0.74 22.22
N GLU A 129 13.43 0.64 21.04
CA GLU A 129 14.59 1.41 20.64
C GLU A 129 14.26 2.78 20.01
N ILE A 130 13.00 3.21 20.06
CA ILE A 130 12.54 4.49 19.49
C ILE A 130 13.20 5.72 20.13
N ASN A 131 13.69 5.58 21.36
CA ASN A 131 14.42 6.62 22.11
C ASN A 131 15.91 6.29 22.27
N SER A 132 16.46 5.34 21.49
CA SER A 132 17.87 4.96 21.60
C SER A 132 18.80 6.15 21.37
N LYS A 133 19.88 6.23 22.18
CA LYS A 133 20.95 7.21 21.96
C LYS A 133 21.73 6.90 20.68
N ASN A 134 21.78 5.63 20.27
CA ASN A 134 22.39 5.23 19.01
C ASN A 134 21.54 5.72 17.83
N LYS A 135 22.09 6.64 17.03
CA LYS A 135 21.41 7.27 15.91
C LYS A 135 20.89 6.25 14.88
N VAL A 136 21.71 5.25 14.52
CA VAL A 136 21.33 4.24 13.50
C VAL A 136 20.15 3.40 13.99
N GLN A 137 20.20 2.98 15.26
CA GLN A 137 19.14 2.17 15.87
C GLN A 137 17.83 2.97 16.03
N ARG A 138 17.94 4.25 16.40
CA ARG A 138 16.79 5.15 16.50
C ARG A 138 16.15 5.41 15.13
N GLU A 139 16.93 5.73 14.10
CA GLU A 139 16.40 5.94 12.74
C GLU A 139 15.73 4.68 12.19
N PHE A 140 16.27 3.49 12.47
CA PHE A 140 15.62 2.22 12.13
C PHE A 140 14.27 2.04 12.85
N SER A 141 14.22 2.43 14.13
CA SER A 141 13.00 2.41 14.93
C SER A 141 11.94 3.39 14.42
N GLU A 142 12.35 4.57 13.97
CA GLU A 142 11.46 5.56 13.36
C GLU A 142 10.87 5.05 12.05
N ARG A 143 11.70 4.46 11.17
CA ARG A 143 11.22 3.78 9.95
C ARG A 143 10.23 2.67 10.27
N THR A 144 10.53 1.89 11.30
CA THR A 144 9.64 0.84 11.79
C THR A 144 8.29 1.41 12.28
N ALA A 145 8.31 2.55 12.96
CA ALA A 145 7.11 3.23 13.46
C ALA A 145 6.23 3.74 12.33
N ILE A 146 6.82 4.26 11.25
CA ILE A 146 6.10 4.73 10.05
C ILE A 146 5.51 3.55 9.26
N ASN A 147 6.32 2.53 9.01
CA ASN A 147 5.96 1.43 8.13
C ASN A 147 4.90 0.51 8.73
N THR A 148 4.96 0.28 10.05
CA THR A 148 4.12 -0.73 10.71
C THR A 148 2.62 -0.46 10.61
N PRO A 149 2.11 0.76 10.86
CA PRO A 149 0.69 1.05 10.67
C PRO A 149 0.23 0.76 9.24
N ILE A 150 1.04 1.09 8.24
CA ILE A 150 0.68 0.93 6.83
C ILE A 150 0.63 -0.54 6.44
N GLN A 151 1.79 -1.21 6.43
CA GLN A 151 1.86 -2.64 6.05
C GLN A 151 1.07 -3.52 7.01
N GLY A 152 1.07 -3.13 8.28
CA GLY A 152 0.37 -3.90 9.28
C GLY A 152 -1.13 -3.89 9.04
N THR A 153 -1.68 -2.72 8.69
CA THR A 153 -3.09 -2.59 8.31
C THR A 153 -3.38 -3.31 6.99
N ALA A 154 -2.50 -3.21 5.98
CA ALA A 154 -2.67 -4.00 4.75
C ALA A 154 -2.73 -5.52 5.02
N ALA A 155 -1.87 -6.01 5.92
CA ALA A 155 -1.88 -7.40 6.38
C ALA A 155 -3.11 -7.76 7.23
N ASP A 156 -3.75 -6.79 7.89
CA ASP A 156 -5.02 -7.02 8.58
C ASP A 156 -6.19 -7.08 7.57
N ILE A 157 -6.18 -6.19 6.56
CA ILE A 157 -7.19 -6.13 5.49
C ILE A 157 -7.20 -7.43 4.69
N ILE A 158 -6.03 -7.94 4.27
CA ILE A 158 -5.97 -9.18 3.51
C ILE A 158 -6.53 -10.36 4.33
N LYS A 159 -6.29 -10.40 5.63
CA LYS A 159 -6.84 -11.44 6.51
C LYS A 159 -8.36 -11.34 6.66
N LEU A 160 -8.90 -10.12 6.81
CA LEU A 160 -10.34 -9.90 6.80
C LEU A 160 -10.95 -10.35 5.46
N ALA A 161 -10.32 -9.98 4.35
CA ALA A 161 -10.75 -10.37 3.02
C ALA A 161 -10.74 -11.90 2.84
N MET A 162 -9.75 -12.60 3.40
CA MET A 162 -9.72 -14.06 3.38
C MET A 162 -10.93 -14.68 4.08
N ILE A 163 -11.29 -14.16 5.26
CA ILE A 163 -12.46 -14.61 6.02
C ILE A 163 -13.75 -14.32 5.25
N GLU A 164 -13.89 -13.10 4.72
CA GLU A 164 -15.08 -12.68 3.97
C GLU A 164 -15.25 -13.46 2.66
N CYS A 165 -14.18 -13.68 1.90
CA CYS A 165 -14.21 -14.53 0.70
C CYS A 165 -14.68 -15.94 1.06
N ARG A 166 -14.10 -16.56 2.10
CA ARG A 166 -14.49 -17.91 2.52
C ARG A 166 -15.97 -17.96 2.92
N ARG A 167 -16.43 -16.98 3.69
CA ARG A 167 -17.83 -16.86 4.11
C ARG A 167 -18.76 -16.71 2.91
N ALA A 168 -18.46 -15.78 2.00
CA ALA A 168 -19.31 -15.45 0.87
C ALA A 168 -19.44 -16.61 -0.13
N LEU A 169 -18.33 -17.31 -0.42
CA LEU A 169 -18.34 -18.50 -1.28
C LEU A 169 -19.14 -19.65 -0.64
N THR A 170 -18.99 -19.86 0.68
CA THR A 170 -19.71 -20.91 1.42
C THR A 170 -21.23 -20.65 1.42
N VAL A 171 -21.66 -19.41 1.65
CA VAL A 171 -23.09 -19.03 1.63
C VAL A 171 -23.71 -19.28 0.25
N LYS A 172 -22.93 -19.13 -0.81
CA LYS A 172 -23.37 -19.37 -2.20
C LYS A 172 -23.24 -20.82 -2.65
N GLY A 173 -22.71 -21.70 -1.80
CA GLY A 173 -22.53 -23.12 -2.10
C GLY A 173 -21.52 -23.40 -3.22
N LEU A 174 -20.59 -22.47 -3.47
CA LEU A 174 -19.60 -22.58 -4.54
C LEU A 174 -18.45 -23.51 -4.13
N MET A 175 -17.94 -24.27 -5.09
CA MET A 175 -16.78 -25.14 -4.95
C MET A 175 -15.45 -24.38 -5.04
N ALA A 176 -15.46 -23.10 -5.40
CA ALA A 176 -14.27 -22.25 -5.36
C ALA A 176 -13.53 -22.30 -4.02
N ARG A 177 -12.21 -22.53 -4.07
CA ARG A 177 -11.32 -22.65 -2.91
C ARG A 177 -10.17 -21.67 -3.02
N MET A 178 -9.89 -20.97 -1.93
CA MET A 178 -8.65 -20.20 -1.80
C MET A 178 -7.48 -21.16 -1.57
N LEU A 179 -6.43 -21.03 -2.39
CA LEU A 179 -5.26 -21.88 -2.36
C LEU A 179 -4.05 -21.21 -1.72
N LEU A 180 -3.77 -19.99 -2.15
CA LEU A 180 -2.56 -19.25 -1.75
C LEU A 180 -2.91 -17.82 -1.40
N GLN A 181 -2.09 -17.26 -0.52
CA GLN A 181 -1.98 -15.83 -0.31
C GLN A 181 -0.52 -15.44 -0.55
N ILE A 182 -0.30 -14.49 -1.46
CA ILE A 182 1.03 -14.03 -1.88
C ILE A 182 1.01 -12.51 -1.80
N HIS A 183 1.72 -11.92 -0.83
CA HIS A 183 1.68 -10.46 -0.60
C HIS A 183 0.23 -9.93 -0.43
N ASP A 184 -0.26 -9.12 -1.34
CA ASP A 184 -1.59 -8.55 -1.39
C ASP A 184 -2.55 -9.28 -2.35
N GLU A 185 -2.13 -10.44 -2.86
CA GLU A 185 -2.85 -11.30 -3.78
C GLU A 185 -3.45 -12.54 -3.09
N LEU A 186 -4.69 -12.86 -3.44
CA LEU A 186 -5.36 -14.12 -3.13
C LEU A 186 -5.57 -14.93 -4.40
N VAL A 187 -5.16 -16.21 -4.35
CA VAL A 187 -5.29 -17.15 -5.46
C VAL A 187 -6.36 -18.18 -5.12
N PHE A 188 -7.27 -18.38 -6.06
CA PHE A 188 -8.36 -19.34 -5.95
C PHE A 188 -8.26 -20.38 -7.07
N GLU A 189 -8.73 -21.59 -6.80
CA GLU A 189 -9.10 -22.56 -7.82
C GLU A 189 -10.60 -22.81 -7.79
N MET A 190 -11.20 -23.05 -8.96
CA MET A 190 -12.63 -23.34 -9.06
C MET A 190 -12.96 -24.15 -10.34
N PRO A 191 -14.16 -24.77 -10.41
CA PRO A 191 -14.72 -25.23 -11.67
C PRO A 191 -14.88 -24.08 -12.67
N GLU A 192 -14.77 -24.37 -13.96
CA GLU A 192 -14.82 -23.33 -15.00
C GLU A 192 -16.21 -22.71 -15.09
N GLU A 193 -17.26 -23.51 -14.85
CA GLU A 193 -18.65 -23.06 -14.77
C GLU A 193 -18.94 -22.10 -13.61
N GLU A 194 -18.10 -22.04 -12.58
CA GLU A 194 -18.31 -21.17 -11.41
C GLU A 194 -17.68 -19.78 -11.58
N VAL A 195 -16.81 -19.56 -12.57
CA VAL A 195 -16.00 -18.34 -12.70
C VAL A 195 -16.86 -17.09 -12.71
N ASP A 196 -17.90 -17.05 -13.55
CA ASP A 196 -18.77 -15.88 -13.70
C ASP A 196 -19.53 -15.54 -12.43
N THR A 197 -19.78 -16.53 -11.57
CA THR A 197 -20.48 -16.35 -10.29
C THR A 197 -19.51 -16.00 -9.16
N ALA A 198 -18.38 -16.72 -9.06
CA ALA A 198 -17.41 -16.57 -7.98
C ALA A 198 -16.63 -15.26 -8.06
N THR A 199 -16.25 -14.83 -9.27
CA THR A 199 -15.42 -13.63 -9.53
C THR A 199 -16.00 -12.35 -8.90
N PRO A 200 -17.26 -11.96 -9.15
CA PRO A 200 -17.84 -10.76 -8.53
C PRO A 200 -18.02 -10.90 -7.01
N ILE A 201 -18.25 -12.11 -6.49
CA ILE A 201 -18.35 -12.36 -5.05
C ILE A 201 -17.00 -12.13 -4.36
N ILE A 202 -15.93 -12.68 -4.92
CA ILE A 202 -14.56 -12.53 -4.40
C ILE A 202 -14.15 -11.05 -4.46
N ARG A 203 -14.41 -10.38 -5.59
CA ARG A 203 -14.20 -8.93 -5.72
C ARG A 203 -14.87 -8.16 -4.59
N ALA A 204 -16.16 -8.35 -4.42
CA ALA A 204 -16.94 -7.61 -3.43
C ALA A 204 -16.48 -7.91 -2.00
N ALA A 205 -16.15 -9.16 -1.68
CA ALA A 205 -15.65 -9.54 -0.37
C ALA A 205 -14.31 -8.87 -0.04
N MET A 206 -13.41 -8.74 -1.01
CA MET A 206 -12.14 -8.05 -0.84
C MET A 206 -12.31 -6.52 -0.79
N GLU A 207 -12.98 -5.92 -1.78
CA GLU A 207 -13.15 -4.46 -1.86
C GLU A 207 -13.91 -3.88 -0.66
N ASN A 208 -14.75 -4.68 0.01
CA ASN A 208 -15.50 -4.28 1.20
C ASN A 208 -14.97 -4.88 2.51
N ALA A 209 -13.77 -5.47 2.53
CA ALA A 209 -13.20 -6.10 3.73
C ALA A 209 -13.06 -5.13 4.92
N ILE A 210 -12.80 -3.85 4.63
CA ILE A 210 -12.84 -2.76 5.59
C ILE A 210 -13.23 -1.46 4.89
N LYS A 211 -13.81 -0.50 5.63
CA LYS A 211 -14.03 0.85 5.13
C LYS A 211 -12.80 1.73 5.36
N LEU A 212 -12.25 2.29 4.30
CA LEU A 212 -11.23 3.35 4.31
C LEU A 212 -11.82 4.62 3.68
N ASP A 213 -11.11 5.74 3.78
CA ASP A 213 -11.52 7.01 3.14
C ASP A 213 -11.40 6.97 1.61
N VAL A 214 -10.51 6.11 1.09
CA VAL A 214 -10.41 5.78 -0.33
C VAL A 214 -10.85 4.34 -0.56
N PRO A 215 -11.56 4.02 -1.64
CA PRO A 215 -12.06 2.66 -1.89
C PRO A 215 -10.89 1.69 -2.06
N LEU A 216 -11.04 0.46 -1.59
CA LEU A 216 -10.17 -0.65 -2.00
C LEU A 216 -10.62 -1.12 -3.38
N THR A 217 -9.67 -1.47 -4.23
CA THR A 217 -9.93 -1.96 -5.60
C THR A 217 -9.11 -3.21 -5.86
N VAL A 218 -9.71 -4.21 -6.51
CA VAL A 218 -9.05 -5.48 -6.80
C VAL A 218 -8.87 -5.70 -8.29
N ASN A 219 -7.67 -6.08 -8.72
CA ASN A 219 -7.41 -6.53 -10.07
C ASN A 219 -7.62 -8.05 -10.12
N LEU A 220 -8.45 -8.50 -11.07
CA LEU A 220 -8.77 -9.92 -11.22
C LEU A 220 -8.18 -10.45 -12.52
N GLN A 221 -7.58 -11.64 -12.46
CA GLN A 221 -7.06 -12.35 -13.62
C GLN A 221 -7.47 -13.82 -13.53
N VAL A 222 -8.00 -14.36 -14.63
CA VAL A 222 -8.43 -15.77 -14.72
C VAL A 222 -7.52 -16.49 -15.70
N GLY A 223 -7.05 -17.68 -15.34
CA GLY A 223 -6.11 -18.44 -16.18
C GLY A 223 -6.07 -19.93 -15.84
N ARG A 224 -5.54 -20.73 -16.78
CA ARG A 224 -5.36 -22.18 -16.60
C ARG A 224 -4.16 -22.54 -15.72
N ASN A 225 -3.28 -21.58 -15.46
CA ASN A 225 -2.14 -21.70 -14.57
C ASN A 225 -1.92 -20.35 -13.87
N LEU A 226 -0.97 -20.32 -12.93
CA LEU A 226 -0.57 -19.11 -12.20
C LEU A 226 0.43 -18.23 -12.96
N ALA A 227 1.10 -18.82 -13.96
CA ALA A 227 2.08 -18.13 -14.78
C ALA A 227 1.35 -17.50 -15.97
N LYS A 228 0.70 -16.35 -15.70
CA LYS A 228 0.20 -15.36 -16.66
C LYS A 228 0.28 -15.77 -18.14
#